data_AF-A0A075H5Q7-F1
#
_entry.id   AF-A0A075H5Q7-F1
#
_cell.length_a   1.000
_cell.length_b   1.000
_cell.length_c   1.000
_cell.angle_alpha   90.00
_cell.angle_beta   90.00
_cell.angle_gamma   90.00
#
_symmetry.space_group_name_H-M   'P 1'
#
loop_
_entity.id
_entity.type
_entity.pdbx_description
1 polymer ?
#
loop_
_entity_poly.entity_id
_entity_poly.type
_entity_poly.pdbx_seq_one_letter_code
_entity_poly.pdbx_strand_id
1 'polypeptide(L)'
;MDALLKREFDVHRAAGTPHPYMAGHGLGHMVPLDHAMIDEWRNNRQGVRTQKHGLELFGAVDDIWKSGEGADEEWHVVDYKSTATNNEITLELFLVDIYKGAYVRQMAIYQWLLRELGHPVSTRGFFVYENGNNSADSLLSGGPEASPRGIPLRPVTIIEIDTADDSVVIEGERIDFDWVENLAIGAKACLELYEPPAAGEYCEYCAYSSANSSI
;
A
#
# COMPACT_ATOMS: atom_id res chain seq x y z
N MET A 1 10.82 2.56 11.23
CA MET A 1 11.43 2.62 9.89
C MET A 1 10.52 3.39 8.97
N ASP A 2 9.30 2.90 8.71
CA ASP A 2 8.29 3.57 7.88
C ASP A 2 8.11 5.08 8.15
N ALA A 3 7.87 5.49 9.40
CA ALA A 3 7.72 6.91 9.75
C ALA A 3 8.97 7.79 9.48
N LEU A 4 10.17 7.21 9.41
CA LEU A 4 11.38 7.95 9.02
C LEU A 4 11.46 8.09 7.50
N LEU A 5 11.18 7.00 6.77
CA LEU A 5 11.13 7.02 5.31
C LEU A 5 10.10 8.05 4.82
N LYS A 6 8.90 8.06 5.42
CA LYS A 6 7.87 9.08 5.16
C LYS A 6 8.38 10.50 5.28
N ARG A 7 9.15 10.81 6.34
CA ARG A 7 9.73 12.15 6.55
C ARG A 7 10.81 12.49 5.53
N GLU A 8 11.60 11.51 5.10
CA GLU A 8 12.60 11.70 4.05
C GLU A 8 11.92 12.07 2.73
N PHE A 9 10.87 11.33 2.37
CA PHE A 9 10.03 11.66 1.22
C PHE A 9 9.32 13.02 1.37
N ASP A 10 8.95 13.45 2.58
CA ASP A 10 8.38 14.78 2.81
C ASP A 10 9.36 15.92 2.45
N VAL A 11 10.66 15.75 2.72
CA VAL A 11 11.69 16.72 2.30
C VAL A 11 11.74 16.82 0.77
N HIS A 12 11.67 15.68 0.09
CA HIS A 12 11.68 15.62 -1.37
C HIS A 12 10.40 16.17 -2.00
N ARG A 13 9.24 15.94 -1.38
CA ARG A 13 7.95 16.54 -1.76
C ARG A 13 8.03 18.06 -1.72
N ALA A 14 8.46 18.63 -0.59
CA ALA A 14 8.56 20.08 -0.41
C ALA A 14 9.57 20.73 -1.37
N ALA A 15 10.61 19.99 -1.76
CA ALA A 15 11.59 20.45 -2.72
C ALA A 15 11.19 20.23 -4.19
N GLY A 16 10.15 19.45 -4.47
CA GLY A 16 9.78 19.04 -5.83
C GLY A 16 10.86 18.21 -6.52
N THR A 17 11.54 17.32 -5.77
CA THR A 17 12.67 16.53 -6.28
C THR A 17 12.42 15.03 -6.15
N PRO A 18 13.02 14.19 -7.01
CA PRO A 18 12.99 12.75 -6.84
C PRO A 18 13.77 12.33 -5.59
N HIS A 19 13.26 11.34 -4.89
CA HIS A 19 14.01 10.66 -3.83
C HIS A 19 15.20 9.87 -4.43
N PRO A 20 16.35 9.74 -3.76
CA PRO A 20 17.48 8.93 -4.23
C PRO A 20 17.09 7.48 -4.59
N TYR A 21 16.18 6.88 -3.85
CA TYR A 21 15.63 5.55 -4.15
C TYR A 21 14.93 5.51 -5.51
N MET A 22 14.16 6.53 -5.88
CA MET A 22 13.53 6.63 -7.21
C MET A 22 14.60 6.69 -8.30
N ALA A 23 15.56 7.62 -8.17
CA ALA A 23 16.63 7.81 -9.16
C ALA A 23 17.47 6.54 -9.36
N GLY A 24 17.83 5.85 -8.27
CA GLY A 24 18.57 4.59 -8.30
C GLY A 24 17.83 3.43 -8.97
N HIS A 25 16.51 3.52 -9.13
CA HIS A 25 15.65 2.51 -9.75
C HIS A 25 15.08 2.95 -11.10
N GLY A 26 15.64 3.99 -11.74
CA GLY A 26 15.15 4.49 -13.04
C GLY A 26 13.84 5.27 -12.96
N LEU A 27 13.33 5.53 -11.76
CA LEU A 27 12.11 6.30 -11.49
C LEU A 27 12.40 7.78 -11.20
N GLY A 28 13.61 8.27 -11.50
CA GLY A 28 14.03 9.66 -11.20
C GLY A 28 13.27 10.75 -11.96
N HIS A 29 12.36 10.37 -12.86
CA HIS A 29 11.42 11.27 -13.53
C HIS A 29 10.14 11.52 -12.71
N MET A 30 9.98 10.83 -11.57
CA MET A 30 8.86 10.97 -10.65
C MET A 30 9.26 11.81 -9.43
N VAL A 31 8.29 12.43 -8.78
CA VAL A 31 8.46 13.14 -7.50
C VAL A 31 7.33 12.76 -6.54
N PRO A 32 7.51 12.87 -5.22
CA PRO A 32 6.40 12.71 -4.29
C PRO A 32 5.35 13.81 -4.57
N LEU A 33 4.08 13.44 -4.64
CA LEU A 33 3.00 14.35 -5.02
C LEU A 33 2.83 15.44 -3.97
N ASP A 34 2.92 16.70 -4.40
CA ASP A 34 2.56 17.86 -3.60
C ASP A 34 1.10 18.24 -3.87
N HIS A 35 0.22 17.91 -2.92
CA HIS A 35 -1.22 18.15 -3.03
C HIS A 35 -1.80 18.59 -1.70
N ALA A 36 -2.74 19.54 -1.71
CA ALA A 36 -3.32 20.13 -0.50
C ALA A 36 -3.97 19.10 0.46
N MET A 37 -4.43 17.97 -0.07
CA MET A 37 -5.07 16.90 0.69
C MET A 37 -4.11 15.78 1.13
N ILE A 38 -2.82 15.84 0.77
CA ILE A 38 -1.90 14.71 0.98
C ILE A 38 -1.78 14.30 2.45
N ASP A 39 -1.81 15.26 3.37
CA ASP A 39 -1.76 14.99 4.82
C ASP A 39 -3.05 14.31 5.32
N GLU A 40 -4.21 14.69 4.79
CA GLU A 40 -5.48 14.04 5.13
C GLU A 40 -5.54 12.61 4.57
N TRP A 41 -5.12 12.43 3.32
CA TRP A 41 -5.09 11.13 2.65
C TRP A 41 -4.15 10.13 3.32
N ARG A 42 -3.07 10.62 3.94
CA ARG A 42 -2.12 9.79 4.71
C ARG A 42 -2.54 9.54 6.16
N ASN A 43 -3.60 10.20 6.63
CA ASN A 43 -4.07 10.05 8.00
C ASN A 43 -5.07 8.89 8.11
N ASN A 44 -4.74 7.86 8.90
CA ASN A 44 -5.58 6.67 9.09
C ASN A 44 -7.01 6.92 9.63
N ARG A 45 -7.29 8.11 10.17
CA ARG A 45 -8.64 8.51 10.61
C ARG A 45 -9.40 9.30 9.54
N GLN A 46 -8.70 9.95 8.62
CA GLN A 46 -9.30 10.74 7.55
C GLN A 46 -9.26 9.93 6.25
N GLY A 47 -8.08 9.77 5.66
CA GLY A 47 -7.87 8.97 4.46
C GLY A 47 -8.51 9.60 3.22
N VAL A 48 -8.31 8.95 2.08
CA VAL A 48 -9.09 9.18 0.86
C VAL A 48 -10.50 8.66 1.12
N ARG A 49 -11.52 9.50 0.91
CA ARG A 49 -12.94 9.16 1.16
C ARG A 49 -13.78 9.37 -0.08
N THR A 50 -14.66 8.43 -0.38
CA THR A 50 -15.71 8.59 -1.39
C THR A 50 -17.05 8.02 -0.91
N GLN A 51 -18.14 8.46 -1.52
CA GLN A 51 -19.48 7.90 -1.30
C GLN A 51 -19.93 7.18 -2.57
N LYS A 52 -20.16 5.87 -2.47
CA LYS A 52 -20.64 5.04 -3.59
C LYS A 52 -21.47 3.88 -3.06
N HIS A 53 -22.45 3.41 -3.84
CA HIS A 53 -23.32 2.29 -3.48
C HIS A 53 -24.04 2.45 -2.12
N GLY A 54 -24.29 3.69 -1.70
CA GLY A 54 -24.85 3.98 -0.37
C GLY A 54 -23.92 3.66 0.80
N LEU A 55 -22.61 3.58 0.55
CA LEU A 55 -21.54 3.41 1.52
C LEU A 55 -20.62 4.63 1.51
N GLU A 56 -20.06 4.95 2.67
CA GLU A 56 -18.83 5.74 2.75
C GLU A 56 -17.64 4.76 2.74
N LEU A 57 -16.79 4.87 1.73
CA LEU A 57 -15.61 4.04 1.54
C LEU A 57 -14.38 4.90 1.78
N PHE A 58 -13.44 4.40 2.58
CA PHE A 58 -12.21 5.14 2.86
C PHE A 58 -11.00 4.26 3.11
N GLY A 59 -9.83 4.85 2.90
CA GLY A 59 -8.53 4.22 3.11
C GLY A 59 -7.41 5.25 3.20
N ALA A 60 -6.32 4.94 3.88
CA ALA A 60 -5.19 5.85 4.04
C ALA A 60 -3.96 5.32 3.30
N VAL A 61 -3.45 6.13 2.38
CA VAL A 61 -2.23 5.83 1.62
C VAL A 61 -0.99 6.13 2.44
N ASP A 62 0.14 5.48 2.16
CA ASP A 62 1.41 5.92 2.75
C ASP A 62 1.99 7.11 2.00
N ASP A 63 1.93 7.07 0.66
CA ASP A 63 2.33 8.16 -0.23
C ASP A 63 1.70 8.03 -1.63
N ILE A 64 1.86 9.08 -2.43
CA ILE A 64 1.52 9.11 -3.84
C ILE A 64 2.70 9.74 -4.58
N TRP A 65 3.17 9.10 -5.64
CA TRP A 65 4.18 9.68 -6.52
C TRP A 65 3.53 10.23 -7.79
N LYS A 66 4.04 11.34 -8.28
CA LYS A 66 3.59 12.00 -9.50
C LYS A 66 4.63 11.82 -10.59
N SER A 67 4.18 11.48 -11.78
CA SER A 67 4.96 11.58 -13.02
C SER A 67 4.25 12.52 -14.00
N GLY A 68 4.99 13.12 -14.92
CA GLY A 68 4.43 14.06 -15.90
C GLY A 68 3.89 15.36 -15.27
N GLU A 69 3.25 16.18 -16.10
CA GLU A 69 2.63 17.45 -15.73
C GLU A 69 1.41 17.70 -16.62
N GLY A 70 0.41 18.41 -16.09
CA GLY A 70 -0.74 18.87 -16.88
C GLY A 70 -1.57 17.71 -17.42
N ALA A 71 -1.67 17.60 -18.75
CA ALA A 71 -2.48 16.57 -19.41
C ALA A 71 -1.86 15.17 -19.37
N ASP A 72 -0.53 15.08 -19.20
CA ASP A 72 0.23 13.84 -19.12
C ASP A 72 0.59 13.48 -17.67
N GLU A 73 -0.04 14.15 -16.69
CA GLU A 73 0.18 13.89 -15.27
C GLU A 73 -0.43 12.54 -14.86
N GLU A 74 0.34 11.71 -14.20
CA GLU A 74 -0.11 10.43 -13.64
C GLU A 74 0.29 10.29 -12.17
N TRP A 75 -0.62 9.76 -11.37
CA TRP A 75 -0.42 9.51 -9.94
C TRP A 75 -0.28 8.02 -9.68
N HIS A 76 0.75 7.64 -8.93
CA HIS A 76 1.06 6.27 -8.56
C HIS A 76 0.90 6.11 -7.05
N VAL A 77 0.03 5.21 -6.61
CA VAL A 77 -0.10 4.88 -5.18
C VAL A 77 1.18 4.17 -4.73
N VAL A 78 1.70 4.59 -3.59
CA VAL A 78 2.91 4.02 -3.01
C VAL A 78 2.68 3.60 -1.57
N ASP A 79 3.21 2.43 -1.24
CA ASP A 79 3.16 1.87 0.10
C ASP A 79 4.59 1.54 0.60
N TYR A 80 4.85 1.91 1.85
CA TYR A 80 6.15 1.81 2.47
C TYR A 80 6.16 0.67 3.48
N LYS A 81 7.02 -0.31 3.22
CA LYS A 81 7.13 -1.51 4.05
C LYS A 81 8.54 -1.66 4.58
N SER A 82 8.63 -2.17 5.80
CA SER A 82 9.91 -2.52 6.41
C SER A 82 9.85 -3.90 7.02
N THR A 83 10.93 -4.67 6.88
CA THR A 83 11.02 -6.04 7.41
C THR A 83 12.46 -6.37 7.81
N ALA A 84 12.68 -7.57 8.37
CA ALA A 84 14.00 -8.10 8.70
C ALA A 84 14.03 -9.60 8.38
N THR A 85 13.73 -9.93 7.12
CA THR A 85 13.66 -11.32 6.65
C THR A 85 14.90 -11.69 5.84
N ASN A 86 15.31 -12.95 5.97
CA ASN A 86 16.39 -13.48 5.15
C ASN A 86 15.93 -13.80 3.73
N ASN A 87 14.63 -13.99 3.53
CA ASN A 87 14.03 -14.24 2.23
C ASN A 87 14.21 -13.02 1.33
N GLU A 88 14.44 -13.27 0.05
CA GLU A 88 14.44 -12.21 -0.96
C GLU A 88 13.02 -11.66 -1.12
N ILE A 89 12.90 -10.34 -1.30
CA ILE A 89 11.61 -9.71 -1.59
C ILE A 89 11.53 -9.55 -3.10
N THR A 90 10.63 -10.29 -3.74
CA THR A 90 10.44 -10.31 -5.19
C THR A 90 9.01 -9.95 -5.56
N LEU A 91 8.78 -9.60 -6.82
CA LEU A 91 7.45 -9.39 -7.39
C LEU A 91 6.55 -10.63 -7.21
N GLU A 92 7.07 -11.82 -7.50
CA GLU A 92 6.31 -13.08 -7.39
C GLU A 92 5.71 -13.29 -6.00
N LEU A 93 6.46 -12.91 -4.95
CA LEU A 93 5.94 -13.02 -3.58
C LEU A 93 4.67 -12.20 -3.36
N PHE A 94 4.49 -11.07 -4.05
CA PHE A 94 3.25 -10.28 -3.93
C PHE A 94 2.05 -10.94 -4.58
N LEU A 95 2.28 -11.89 -5.48
CA LEU A 95 1.23 -12.59 -6.20
C LEU A 95 0.84 -13.91 -5.50
N VAL A 96 1.77 -14.55 -4.80
CA VAL A 96 1.56 -15.89 -4.22
C VAL A 96 1.47 -15.92 -2.68
N ASP A 97 2.08 -14.97 -1.97
CA ASP A 97 2.02 -14.92 -0.49
C ASP A 97 0.78 -14.17 -0.04
N ILE A 98 -0.08 -14.80 0.76
CA ILE A 98 -1.37 -14.24 1.19
C ILE A 98 -1.21 -12.86 1.87
N TYR A 99 -0.16 -12.68 2.66
CA TYR A 99 0.08 -11.43 3.37
C TYR A 99 0.50 -10.29 2.45
N LYS A 100 1.30 -10.57 1.41
CA LYS A 100 1.71 -9.55 0.43
C LYS A 100 0.64 -9.32 -0.62
N GLY A 101 -0.11 -10.34 -1.00
CA GLY A 101 -1.29 -10.22 -1.85
C GLY A 101 -2.35 -9.30 -1.24
N ALA A 102 -2.50 -9.31 0.09
CA ALA A 102 -3.34 -8.32 0.78
C ALA A 102 -2.87 -6.87 0.58
N TYR A 103 -1.56 -6.62 0.44
CA TYR A 103 -1.05 -5.28 0.11
C TYR A 103 -1.40 -4.87 -1.33
N VAL A 104 -1.39 -5.81 -2.28
CA VAL A 104 -1.82 -5.55 -3.67
C VAL A 104 -3.29 -5.15 -3.72
N ARG A 105 -4.15 -5.88 -3.00
CA ARG A 105 -5.57 -5.55 -2.86
C ARG A 105 -5.79 -4.18 -2.24
N GLN A 106 -5.06 -3.88 -1.17
CA GLN A 106 -5.10 -2.57 -0.51
C GLN A 106 -4.72 -1.44 -1.47
N MET A 107 -3.64 -1.59 -2.23
CA MET A 107 -3.22 -0.63 -3.24
C MET A 107 -4.28 -0.41 -4.33
N ALA A 108 -4.89 -1.48 -4.84
CA ALA A 108 -5.97 -1.38 -5.83
C ALA A 108 -7.18 -0.58 -5.29
N ILE A 109 -7.55 -0.80 -4.02
CA ILE A 109 -8.60 -0.02 -3.35
C ILE A 109 -8.23 1.46 -3.29
N TYR A 110 -6.99 1.80 -2.94
CA TYR A 110 -6.54 3.20 -2.87
C TYR A 110 -6.51 3.86 -4.25
N GLN A 111 -6.04 3.15 -5.27
CA GLN A 111 -6.07 3.63 -6.65
C GLN A 111 -7.52 3.92 -7.08
N TRP A 112 -8.44 2.99 -6.82
CA TRP A 112 -9.86 3.15 -7.11
C TRP A 112 -10.48 4.34 -6.37
N LEU A 113 -10.21 4.50 -5.07
CA LEU A 113 -10.73 5.62 -4.27
C LEU A 113 -10.31 6.99 -4.85
N LEU A 114 -9.05 7.13 -5.23
CA LEU A 114 -8.54 8.37 -5.83
C LEU A 114 -9.15 8.61 -7.22
N ARG A 115 -9.38 7.55 -8.02
CA ARG A 115 -10.08 7.67 -9.31
C ARG A 115 -11.53 8.10 -9.17
N GLU A 116 -12.23 7.61 -8.16
CA GLU A 116 -13.61 8.05 -7.86
C GLU A 116 -13.68 9.56 -7.52
N LEU A 117 -12.58 10.12 -7.00
CA LEU A 117 -12.44 11.56 -6.77
C LEU A 117 -12.00 12.35 -8.03
N GLY A 118 -11.82 11.67 -9.17
CA GLY A 118 -11.47 12.29 -10.46
C GLY A 118 -9.98 12.56 -10.65
N HIS A 119 -9.10 11.96 -9.86
CA HIS A 119 -7.65 12.12 -10.00
C HIS A 119 -7.05 11.23 -11.10
N PRO A 120 -5.94 11.65 -11.73
CA PRO A 120 -5.33 10.93 -12.85
C PRO A 120 -4.46 9.75 -12.37
N VAL A 121 -5.08 8.77 -11.75
CA VAL A 121 -4.36 7.68 -11.10
C VAL A 121 -4.05 6.55 -12.09
N SER A 122 -2.77 6.20 -12.15
CA SER A 122 -2.23 5.08 -12.91
C SER A 122 -2.63 3.73 -12.30
N THR A 123 -2.74 2.71 -13.12
CA THR A 123 -2.89 1.31 -12.67
C THR A 123 -1.58 0.77 -12.08
N ARG A 124 -0.44 1.43 -12.38
CA ARG A 124 0.86 1.13 -11.79
C ARG A 124 0.99 1.74 -10.40
N GLY A 125 1.42 0.93 -9.45
CA GLY A 125 1.75 1.34 -8.09
C GLY A 125 3.01 0.66 -7.57
N PHE A 126 3.56 1.18 -6.48
CA PHE A 126 4.88 0.79 -5.99
C PHE A 126 4.88 0.43 -4.51
N PHE A 127 5.67 -0.59 -4.17
CA PHE A 127 6.05 -0.88 -2.80
C PHE A 127 7.52 -0.59 -2.59
N VAL A 128 7.86 0.26 -1.63
CA VAL A 128 9.25 0.52 -1.24
C VAL A 128 9.57 -0.27 0.02
N TYR A 129 10.50 -1.22 -0.09
CA TYR A 129 10.88 -2.14 0.97
C TYR A 129 12.27 -1.83 1.52
N GLU A 130 12.31 -1.50 2.82
CA GLU A 130 13.54 -1.49 3.61
C GLU A 130 13.68 -2.81 4.39
N ASN A 131 14.65 -3.63 4.01
CA ASN A 131 14.90 -4.92 4.67
C ASN A 131 16.17 -4.86 5.54
N GLY A 132 16.03 -5.20 6.82
CA GLY A 132 17.14 -5.35 7.74
C GLY A 132 18.15 -6.41 7.27
N ASN A 133 19.43 -6.08 7.35
CA ASN A 133 20.50 -7.00 7.02
C ASN A 133 20.88 -7.86 8.23
N ASN A 134 20.17 -8.98 8.40
CA ASN A 134 20.46 -9.96 9.46
C ASN A 134 21.84 -10.62 9.36
N SER A 135 22.56 -10.43 8.24
CA SER A 135 23.92 -10.94 8.04
C SER A 135 24.99 -9.91 8.42
N ALA A 136 24.61 -8.72 8.89
CA ALA A 136 25.58 -7.72 9.33
C ALA A 136 26.25 -8.14 10.65
N ASP A 137 27.58 -7.98 10.71
CA ASP A 137 28.38 -8.40 11.86
C ASP A 137 28.14 -7.55 13.12
N SER A 138 27.60 -6.34 12.98
CA SER A 138 27.42 -5.40 14.08
C SER A 138 26.32 -4.37 13.80
N LEU A 139 25.69 -3.92 14.88
CA LEU A 139 24.81 -2.76 14.89
C LEU A 139 25.55 -1.48 15.29
N LEU A 140 26.82 -1.53 15.71
CA LEU A 140 27.54 -0.42 16.36
C LEU A 140 28.05 0.67 15.40
N SER A 141 27.60 0.68 14.15
CA SER A 141 28.01 1.66 13.14
C SER A 141 26.79 2.24 12.44
N GLY A 142 26.89 3.50 11.98
CA GLY A 142 25.83 4.20 11.24
C GLY A 142 24.81 4.95 12.09
N GLY A 143 24.89 4.90 13.43
CA GLY A 143 24.06 5.71 14.33
C GLY A 143 24.75 7.02 14.77
N PRO A 144 23.99 8.04 15.21
CA PRO A 144 24.54 9.28 15.77
C PRO A 144 25.28 9.04 17.10
N GLU A 145 26.10 9.98 17.57
CA GLU A 145 26.90 9.83 18.81
C GLU A 145 26.05 9.46 20.05
N ALA A 146 24.84 10.04 20.16
CA ALA A 146 23.89 9.75 21.24
C ALA A 146 23.20 8.37 21.13
N SER A 147 23.20 7.76 19.94
CA SER A 147 22.68 6.42 19.67
C SER A 147 23.55 5.79 18.59
N PRO A 148 24.77 5.34 18.92
CA PRO A 148 25.77 4.94 17.93
C PRO A 148 25.38 3.67 17.18
N ARG A 149 24.31 2.99 17.62
CA ARG A 149 23.75 1.85 16.93
C ARG A 149 22.96 2.27 15.69
N GLY A 150 23.39 1.85 14.51
CA GLY A 150 22.65 1.95 13.26
C GLY A 150 21.98 0.62 12.89
N ILE A 151 20.86 0.69 12.18
CA ILE A 151 20.21 -0.51 11.61
C ILE A 151 20.85 -0.76 10.24
N PRO A 152 21.62 -1.84 10.07
CA PRO A 152 22.17 -2.18 8.76
C PRO A 152 21.01 -2.63 7.87
N LEU A 153 20.84 -1.97 6.74
CA LEU A 153 19.83 -2.31 5.73
C LEU A 153 20.50 -3.00 4.55
N ARG A 154 19.76 -3.92 3.91
CA ARG A 154 20.05 -4.33 2.54
C ARG A 154 19.73 -3.17 1.59
N PRO A 155 20.22 -3.18 0.34
CA PRO A 155 19.75 -2.23 -0.66
C PRO A 155 18.22 -2.21 -0.71
N VAL A 156 17.64 -1.02 -0.81
CA VAL A 156 16.19 -0.85 -0.92
C VAL A 156 15.67 -1.65 -2.11
N THR A 157 14.50 -2.26 -1.95
CA THR A 157 13.81 -2.95 -3.03
C THR A 157 12.56 -2.17 -3.38
N ILE A 158 12.35 -1.88 -4.67
CA ILE A 158 11.09 -1.30 -5.16
C ILE A 158 10.40 -2.36 -6.00
N ILE A 159 9.18 -2.73 -5.60
CA ILE A 159 8.32 -3.65 -6.35
C ILE A 159 7.25 -2.82 -7.05
N GLU A 160 7.12 -3.01 -8.36
CA GLU A 160 6.08 -2.40 -9.16
C GLU A 160 4.98 -3.44 -9.42
N ILE A 161 3.72 -3.03 -9.26
CA ILE A 161 2.54 -3.80 -9.69
C ILE A 161 1.73 -2.94 -10.65
N ASP A 162 1.31 -3.51 -11.77
CA ASP A 162 0.35 -2.90 -12.68
C ASP A 162 -0.98 -3.64 -12.62
N THR A 163 -2.01 -3.04 -12.01
CA THR A 163 -3.35 -3.65 -11.90
C THR A 163 -4.10 -3.75 -13.23
N ALA A 164 -3.56 -3.18 -14.32
CA ALA A 164 -4.05 -3.44 -15.67
C ALA A 164 -3.58 -4.80 -16.23
N ASP A 165 -2.52 -5.40 -15.66
CA ASP A 165 -2.00 -6.69 -16.11
C ASP A 165 -2.90 -7.84 -15.61
N ASP A 166 -3.40 -8.63 -16.55
CA ASP A 166 -4.28 -9.78 -16.30
C ASP A 166 -3.65 -10.86 -15.40
N SER A 167 -2.32 -10.85 -15.26
CA SER A 167 -1.59 -11.77 -14.39
C SER A 167 -1.58 -11.37 -12.93
N VAL A 168 -2.06 -10.17 -12.57
CA VAL A 168 -2.22 -9.75 -11.17
C VAL A 168 -3.44 -10.46 -10.56
N VAL A 169 -3.22 -11.71 -10.20
CA VAL A 169 -4.23 -12.61 -9.62
C VAL A 169 -3.80 -12.98 -8.20
N ILE A 170 -4.62 -12.64 -7.22
CA ILE A 170 -4.36 -12.95 -5.80
C ILE A 170 -5.44 -13.91 -5.31
N GLU A 171 -5.02 -15.11 -4.91
CA GLU A 171 -5.91 -16.19 -4.44
C GLU A 171 -7.03 -16.52 -5.45
N GLY A 172 -6.70 -16.48 -6.74
CA GLY A 172 -7.63 -16.83 -7.83
C GLY A 172 -8.51 -15.67 -8.32
N GLU A 173 -8.41 -14.49 -7.72
CA GLU A 173 -9.15 -13.29 -8.16
C GLU A 173 -8.22 -12.33 -8.92
N ARG A 174 -8.65 -11.87 -10.10
CA ARG A 174 -7.99 -10.79 -10.83
C ARG A 174 -8.20 -9.48 -10.07
N ILE A 175 -7.13 -8.80 -9.72
CA ILE A 175 -7.17 -7.57 -8.92
C ILE A 175 -7.05 -6.36 -9.86
N ASP A 176 -8.18 -5.74 -10.13
CA ASP A 176 -8.32 -4.53 -10.94
C ASP A 176 -9.40 -3.60 -10.34
N PHE A 177 -9.78 -2.54 -11.06
CA PHE A 177 -10.83 -1.64 -10.60
C PHE A 177 -12.24 -2.25 -10.60
N ASP A 178 -12.52 -3.19 -11.50
CA ASP A 178 -13.80 -3.90 -11.53
C ASP A 178 -13.94 -4.82 -10.32
N TRP A 179 -12.83 -5.43 -9.86
CA TRP A 179 -12.78 -6.18 -8.62
C TRP A 179 -13.12 -5.29 -7.41
N VAL A 180 -12.54 -4.09 -7.30
CA VAL A 180 -12.87 -3.15 -6.21
C VAL A 180 -14.33 -2.70 -6.29
N GLU A 181 -14.83 -2.38 -7.48
CA GLU A 181 -16.21 -1.96 -7.72
C GLU A 181 -17.20 -3.04 -7.24
N ASN A 182 -16.99 -4.28 -7.67
CA ASN A 182 -17.82 -5.42 -7.29
C ASN A 182 -17.70 -5.74 -5.80
N LEU A 183 -16.52 -5.56 -5.21
CA LEU A 183 -16.31 -5.73 -3.77
C LEU A 183 -17.14 -4.71 -2.97
N ALA A 184 -17.19 -3.45 -3.39
CA ALA A 184 -18.02 -2.43 -2.75
C ALA A 184 -19.52 -2.75 -2.83
N ILE A 185 -20.00 -3.22 -3.99
CA ILE A 185 -21.38 -3.68 -4.17
C ILE A 185 -21.69 -4.88 -3.27
N GLY A 186 -20.78 -5.86 -3.24
CA GLY A 186 -20.91 -7.06 -2.40
C GLY A 186 -20.91 -6.72 -0.91
N ALA A 187 -20.07 -5.78 -0.47
CA ALA A 187 -20.05 -5.30 0.90
C ALA A 187 -21.39 -4.67 1.30
N LYS A 188 -21.98 -3.85 0.42
CA LYS A 188 -23.31 -3.28 0.66
C LYS A 188 -24.38 -4.36 0.81
N ALA A 189 -24.42 -5.33 -0.11
CA ALA A 189 -25.37 -6.43 -0.07
C ALA A 189 -25.22 -7.27 1.21
N CYS A 190 -23.98 -7.53 1.65
CA CYS A 190 -23.68 -8.24 2.88
C CYS A 190 -24.19 -7.49 4.12
N LEU A 191 -24.00 -6.17 4.18
CA LEU A 191 -24.47 -5.33 5.28
C LEU A 191 -25.99 -5.22 5.37
N GLU A 192 -26.72 -5.51 4.28
CA GLU A 192 -28.18 -5.46 4.22
C GLU A 192 -28.85 -6.82 4.42
N LEU A 193 -28.07 -7.88 4.66
CA LEU A 193 -28.64 -9.19 4.98
C LEU A 193 -29.46 -9.11 6.27
N TYR A 194 -30.58 -9.83 6.28
CA TYR A 194 -31.43 -9.96 7.46
C TYR A 194 -30.73 -10.70 8.61
N GLU A 195 -29.90 -11.68 8.27
CA GLU A 195 -29.07 -12.46 9.20
C GLU A 195 -27.61 -12.43 8.76
N PRO A 196 -26.64 -12.52 9.70
CA PRO A 196 -25.23 -12.58 9.36
C PRO A 196 -24.93 -13.71 8.35
N PRO A 197 -23.99 -13.51 7.41
CA PRO A 197 -23.61 -14.55 6.47
C PRO A 197 -22.99 -15.75 7.19
N ALA A 198 -22.97 -16.89 6.51
CA ALA A 198 -22.27 -18.07 7.00
C ALA A 198 -20.79 -17.75 7.25
N ALA A 199 -20.23 -18.33 8.31
CA ALA A 199 -18.82 -18.21 8.61
C ALA A 199 -17.98 -18.74 7.45
N GLY A 200 -16.90 -18.03 7.11
CA GLY A 200 -15.91 -18.53 6.16
C GLY A 200 -15.24 -19.81 6.68
N GLU A 201 -14.85 -20.70 5.76
CA GLU A 201 -14.26 -22.01 6.04
C GLU A 201 -13.05 -21.95 6.99
N TYR A 202 -12.27 -20.86 6.90
CA TYR A 202 -11.05 -20.64 7.68
C TYR A 202 -11.19 -19.53 8.73
N CYS A 203 -12.41 -19.14 9.11
CA CYS A 203 -12.63 -18.08 10.09
C CYS A 203 -12.32 -18.55 11.52
N GLU A 204 -11.11 -18.29 12.01
CA GLU A 204 -10.68 -18.63 13.38
C GLU A 204 -11.58 -18.00 14.46
N TYR A 205 -12.09 -16.80 14.21
CA TYR A 205 -12.96 -16.07 15.15
C TYR A 205 -14.42 -16.54 15.13
N CYS A 206 -14.89 -17.11 14.02
CA CYS A 206 -16.27 -17.58 13.90
C CYS A 206 -16.48 -18.88 14.69
N ALA A 207 -15.45 -19.74 14.73
CA ALA A 207 -15.42 -20.90 15.61
C ALA A 207 -15.46 -20.49 17.11
N TYR A 208 -14.87 -19.35 17.45
CA TYR A 208 -14.95 -18.79 18.80
C TYR A 208 -16.34 -18.20 19.11
N SER A 209 -16.98 -17.51 18.17
CA SER A 209 -18.33 -16.98 18.35
C SER A 209 -19.37 -18.10 18.51
N SER A 210 -19.32 -19.15 17.69
CA SER A 210 -20.27 -20.27 17.79
C SER A 210 -20.15 -21.03 19.11
N ALA A 211 -18.94 -21.14 19.67
CA ALA A 211 -18.70 -21.73 20.98
C ALA A 211 -19.27 -20.90 22.15
N ASN A 212 -19.39 -19.58 21.99
CA ASN A 212 -19.86 -18.66 23.03
C ASN A 212 -21.32 -18.21 22.89
N SER A 213 -21.98 -18.46 21.76
CA SER A 213 -23.41 -18.18 21.56
C SER A 213 -24.35 -19.22 22.22
N SER A 214 -23.82 -20.13 23.04
CA SER A 214 -24.57 -21.18 23.75
C SER A 214 -24.75 -20.92 25.27
N ILE A 215 -24.77 -19.66 25.70
CA ILE A 215 -25.09 -19.25 27.08
C ILE A 215 -26.37 -18.41 27.10
#